data_AF-A0AAU3CDV4-F1
#
_entry.id   AF-A0AAU3CDV4-F1
#
_cell.length_a   1.000
_cell.length_b   1.000
_cell.length_c   1.000
_cell.angle_alpha   90.00
_cell.angle_beta   90.00
_cell.angle_gamma   90.00
#
_symmetry.space_group_name_H-M   'P 1'
#
loop_
_entity.id
_entity.type
_entity.pdbx_description
1 polymer ?
#
loop_
_entity_poly.entity_id
_entity_poly.type
_entity_poly.pdbx_seq_one_letter_code
_entity_poly.pdbx_strand_id
1 'polypeptide(L)'
;MPSETSADAVTRLEGENLQLKQAVRSHAVVDQAIGVILAVGQLTPDQGWDALRGISQNTNIKLRHVAELIVDWARTGELPTDVRSQLESQLSLGTSASAGE
;
A
#
# COMPACT_ATOMS: atom_id res chain seq x y z
N MET A 1 -39.01 12.01 -19.15
CA MET A 1 -37.81 11.36 -18.57
C MET A 1 -38.14 9.89 -18.41
N PRO A 2 -37.37 8.94 -18.96
CA PRO A 2 -37.59 7.54 -18.63
C PRO A 2 -37.17 7.35 -17.17
N SER A 3 -38.10 6.89 -16.33
CA SER A 3 -37.80 6.48 -14.96
C SER A 3 -36.98 5.20 -15.05
N GLU A 4 -35.74 5.22 -14.55
CA GLU A 4 -34.96 3.99 -14.37
C GLU A 4 -35.79 2.96 -13.61
N THR A 5 -35.86 1.75 -14.14
CA THR A 5 -36.53 0.65 -13.46
C THR A 5 -35.66 0.24 -12.28
N SER A 6 -36.26 -0.25 -11.19
CA SER A 6 -35.48 -0.82 -10.07
C SER A 6 -34.46 -1.87 -10.52
N ALA A 7 -34.74 -2.62 -11.60
CA ALA A 7 -33.80 -3.58 -12.19
C ALA A 7 -32.55 -2.92 -12.81
N ASP A 8 -32.70 -1.76 -13.44
CA ASP A 8 -31.59 -1.02 -14.06
C ASP A 8 -30.69 -0.40 -12.98
N ALA A 9 -31.31 0.14 -11.92
CA ALA A 9 -30.61 0.66 -10.75
C ALA A 9 -29.83 -0.45 -10.01
N VAL A 10 -30.43 -1.63 -9.82
CA VAL A 10 -29.76 -2.78 -9.19
C VAL A 10 -28.56 -3.23 -10.01
N THR A 11 -28.70 -3.37 -11.33
CA THR A 11 -27.60 -3.81 -12.20
C THR A 11 -26.41 -2.84 -12.19
N ARG A 12 -26.67 -1.52 -12.18
CA ARG A 12 -25.61 -0.51 -12.06
C ARG A 12 -24.90 -0.60 -10.72
N LEU A 13 -25.67 -0.66 -9.63
CA LEU A 13 -25.12 -0.72 -8.27
C LEU A 13 -24.28 -2.00 -8.05
N GLU A 14 -24.67 -3.13 -8.62
CA GLU A 14 -23.88 -4.37 -8.60
C GLU A 14 -22.57 -4.23 -9.38
N GLY A 15 -22.60 -3.55 -10.53
CA GLY A 15 -21.40 -3.23 -11.33
C GLY A 15 -20.43 -2.31 -10.59
N GLU A 16 -20.93 -1.25 -9.96
CA GLU A 16 -20.14 -0.36 -9.11
C GLU A 16 -19.55 -1.11 -7.90
N ASN A 17 -20.35 -1.98 -7.27
CA ASN A 17 -19.89 -2.81 -6.15
C ASN A 17 -18.78 -3.76 -6.57
N LEU A 18 -18.85 -4.35 -7.77
CA LEU A 18 -17.82 -5.22 -8.31
C LEU A 18 -16.53 -4.45 -8.60
N GLN A 19 -16.62 -3.27 -9.23
CA GLN A 19 -15.46 -2.41 -9.51
C GLN A 19 -14.79 -1.94 -8.23
N LEU A 20 -15.56 -1.50 -7.24
CA LEU A 20 -15.04 -1.11 -5.91
C LEU A 20 -14.41 -2.30 -5.19
N LYS A 21 -15.05 -3.47 -5.19
CA LYS A 21 -14.46 -4.71 -4.62
C LYS A 21 -13.15 -5.07 -5.32
N GLN A 22 -13.06 -4.88 -6.63
CA GLN A 22 -11.85 -5.16 -7.39
C GLN A 22 -10.75 -4.13 -7.10
N ALA A 23 -11.09 -2.85 -6.94
CA ALA A 23 -10.15 -1.80 -6.53
C ALA A 23 -9.61 -2.04 -5.11
N VAL A 24 -10.48 -2.37 -4.15
CA VAL A 24 -10.10 -2.72 -2.77
C VAL A 24 -9.23 -3.98 -2.74
N ARG A 25 -9.60 -5.03 -3.49
CA ARG A 25 -8.76 -6.24 -3.62
C ARG A 25 -7.42 -5.97 -4.31
N SER A 26 -7.39 -5.01 -5.23
CA SER A 26 -6.15 -4.59 -5.89
C SER A 26 -5.19 -3.93 -4.89
N HIS A 27 -5.69 -3.19 -3.91
CA HIS A 27 -4.86 -2.44 -2.95
C HIS A 27 -4.56 -3.19 -1.65
N ALA A 28 -5.27 -4.27 -1.34
CA ALA A 28 -5.12 -4.98 -0.06
C ALA A 28 -3.67 -5.35 0.33
N VAL A 29 -2.84 -5.79 -0.62
CA VAL A 29 -1.43 -6.14 -0.32
C VAL A 29 -0.57 -4.89 -0.05
N VAL A 30 -0.91 -3.78 -0.71
CA VAL A 30 -0.25 -2.48 -0.52
C VAL A 30 -0.59 -1.94 0.86
N ASP A 31 -1.86 -1.97 1.24
CA ASP A 31 -2.33 -1.52 2.56
C ASP A 31 -1.71 -2.35 3.68
N GLN A 32 -1.56 -3.67 3.49
CA GLN A 32 -0.85 -4.54 4.43
C GLN A 32 0.63 -4.17 4.57
N ALA A 33 1.31 -3.94 3.45
CA ALA A 33 2.72 -3.53 3.45
C ALA A 33 2.91 -2.18 4.16
N ILE A 34 2.02 -1.21 3.93
CA ILE A 34 2.00 0.06 4.66
C ILE A 34 1.85 -0.22 6.16
N GLY A 35 0.89 -1.05 6.57
CA GLY A 35 0.72 -1.44 7.98
C GLY A 35 1.97 -2.03 8.63
N VAL A 36 2.71 -2.88 7.91
CA VAL A 36 4.01 -3.42 8.37
C VAL A 36 5.04 -2.29 8.56
N ILE A 37 5.16 -1.39 7.58
CA ILE A 37 6.10 -0.26 7.63
C ILE A 37 5.78 0.66 8.80
N LEU A 38 4.50 0.95 9.06
CA LEU A 38 4.05 1.74 10.21
C LEU A 38 4.47 1.09 11.53
N ALA A 39 4.26 -0.22 11.67
CA ALA A 39 4.57 -0.95 12.89
C ALA A 39 6.08 -0.96 13.19
N VAL A 40 6.92 -1.05 12.17
CA VAL A 40 8.39 -1.07 12.33
C VAL A 40 8.97 0.34 12.47
N GLY A 41 8.45 1.31 11.71
CA GLY A 41 9.00 2.66 11.59
C GLY A 41 8.36 3.71 12.48
N GLN A 42 7.26 3.39 13.17
CA GLN A 42 6.42 4.37 13.90
C GLN A 42 6.01 5.57 13.03
N LEU A 43 5.75 5.31 11.76
CA LEU A 43 5.38 6.33 10.77
C LEU A 43 3.87 6.59 10.76
N THR A 44 3.44 7.67 10.11
CA THR A 44 2.04 7.88 9.74
C THR A 44 1.69 7.08 8.46
N PRO A 45 0.39 6.85 8.16
CA PRO A 45 -0.03 6.18 6.93
C PRO A 45 0.54 6.81 5.65
N ASP A 46 0.55 8.14 5.56
CA ASP A 46 1.06 8.86 4.39
C ASP A 46 2.58 8.67 4.24
N GLN A 47 3.32 8.75 5.35
CA GLN A 47 4.76 8.48 5.36
C GLN A 47 5.07 7.02 4.97
N GLY A 48 4.27 6.05 5.42
CA GLY A 48 4.41 4.65 5.03
C GLY A 48 4.18 4.42 3.53
N TRP A 49 3.21 5.13 2.95
CA TRP A 49 2.96 5.13 1.51
C TRP A 49 4.11 5.76 0.71
N ASP A 50 4.60 6.91 1.15
CA ASP A 50 5.75 7.58 0.53
C ASP A 50 7.01 6.72 0.60
N ALA A 51 7.27 6.07 1.73
CA ALA A 51 8.36 5.12 1.88
C ALA A 51 8.25 3.95 0.89
N LEU A 52 7.07 3.33 0.78
CA LEU A 52 6.83 2.23 -0.16
C LEU A 52 7.04 2.67 -1.62
N ARG A 53 6.59 3.88 -1.97
CA ARG A 53 6.80 4.49 -3.29
C ARG A 53 8.27 4.80 -3.55
N GLY A 54 8.99 5.30 -2.55
CA GLY A 54 10.42 5.58 -2.62
C GLY A 54 11.23 4.31 -2.85
N ILE A 55 10.91 3.22 -2.14
CA ILE A 55 11.53 1.90 -2.33
C ILE A 55 11.30 1.41 -3.76
N SER A 56 10.06 1.44 -4.24
CA SER A 56 9.72 1.03 -5.61
C SER A 56 10.53 1.79 -6.67
N GLN A 57 10.61 3.12 -6.55
CA GLN A 57 11.32 3.95 -7.52
C GLN A 57 12.83 3.72 -7.49
N ASN A 58 13.42 3.64 -6.30
CA ASN A 58 14.87 3.55 -6.15
C ASN A 58 15.43 2.14 -6.42
N THR A 59 14.60 1.11 -6.26
CA THR A 59 14.96 -0.27 -6.62
C THR A 59 14.54 -0.65 -8.04
N ASN A 60 13.77 0.21 -8.73
CA ASN A 60 13.13 -0.08 -10.02
C ASN A 60 12.26 -1.36 -10.00
N ILE A 61 11.69 -1.69 -8.83
CA ILE A 61 10.77 -2.82 -8.64
C ILE A 61 9.34 -2.27 -8.63
N LYS A 62 8.42 -2.98 -9.27
CA LYS A 62 7.00 -2.60 -9.28
C LYS A 62 6.46 -2.51 -7.85
N LEU A 63 5.74 -1.44 -7.53
CA LEU A 63 5.23 -1.15 -6.19
C LEU A 63 4.48 -2.33 -5.55
N ARG A 64 3.63 -3.01 -6.32
CA ARG A 64 2.91 -4.20 -5.84
C ARG A 64 3.85 -5.32 -5.40
N HIS A 65 4.93 -5.54 -6.15
CA HIS A 65 5.91 -6.56 -5.82
C HIS A 65 6.74 -6.16 -4.60
N VAL A 66 7.09 -4.88 -4.45
CA VAL A 66 7.68 -4.38 -3.20
C VAL A 66 6.74 -4.63 -2.02
N ALA A 67 5.45 -4.36 -2.17
CA ALA A 67 4.47 -4.61 -1.11
C ALA A 67 4.41 -6.11 -0.72
N GLU A 68 4.40 -7.02 -1.70
CA GLU A 68 4.48 -8.47 -1.46
C GLU A 68 5.75 -8.84 -0.67
N LEU A 69 6.91 -8.33 -1.07
CA LEU A 69 8.18 -8.57 -0.39
C LEU A 69 8.18 -8.08 1.07
N ILE A 70 7.55 -6.93 1.33
CA ILE A 70 7.43 -6.37 2.70
C ILE A 70 6.49 -7.21 3.56
N VAL A 71 5.37 -7.67 3.00
CA VAL A 71 4.42 -8.56 3.70
C VAL A 71 5.06 -9.92 4.00
N ASP A 72 5.79 -10.49 3.05
CA ASP A 72 6.52 -11.74 3.26
C ASP A 72 7.66 -11.56 4.26
N TRP A 73 8.36 -10.43 4.23
CA TRP A 73 9.37 -10.08 5.23
C TRP A 73 8.80 -10.04 6.64
N ALA A 74 7.60 -9.49 6.84
CA ALA A 74 6.95 -9.49 8.15
C ALA A 74 6.73 -10.91 8.73
N ARG A 75 6.62 -11.92 7.86
CA ARG A 75 6.42 -13.32 8.24
C ARG A 75 7.72 -14.11 8.38
N THR A 76 8.72 -13.79 7.56
CA THR A 76 9.93 -14.61 7.38
C THR A 76 11.18 -13.98 7.98
N GLY A 77 11.19 -12.66 8.19
CA GLY A 77 12.38 -11.89 8.56
C GLY A 77 13.36 -11.69 7.39
N GLU A 78 13.08 -12.25 6.22
CA GLU A 78 13.94 -12.18 5.05
C GLU A 78 13.46 -11.10 4.08
N LEU A 79 14.38 -10.24 3.63
CA LEU A 79 14.10 -9.18 2.67
C LEU A 79 15.32 -9.03 1.75
N PRO A 80 15.13 -8.89 0.42
CA PRO A 80 16.24 -8.66 -0.50
C PRO A 80 17.07 -7.44 -0.08
N THR A 81 18.40 -7.55 -0.20
CA THR A 81 19.34 -6.55 0.34
C THR A 81 19.07 -5.13 -0.17
N ASP A 82 18.73 -5.00 -1.45
CA ASP A 82 18.45 -3.69 -2.08
C ASP A 82 17.19 -3.05 -1.49
N VAL A 83 16.14 -3.86 -1.29
CA VAL A 83 14.87 -3.43 -0.70
C VAL A 83 15.05 -3.11 0.79
N ARG A 84 15.84 -3.91 1.52
CA ARG A 84 16.17 -3.66 2.94
C ARG A 84 16.93 -2.36 3.13
N SER A 85 18.01 -2.17 2.38
CA SER A 85 18.83 -0.94 2.47
C SER A 85 17.99 0.29 2.19
N GLN A 86 17.08 0.20 1.21
CA GLN A 86 16.19 1.29 0.88
C GLN A 86 15.11 1.52 1.93
N LEU A 87 14.55 0.46 2.53
CA LEU A 87 13.62 0.58 3.65
C LEU A 87 14.27 1.30 4.84
N GLU A 88 15.48 0.88 5.25
CA GLU A 88 16.23 1.53 6.33
C GLU A 88 16.52 3.01 6.04
N SER A 89 16.85 3.34 4.78
CA SER A 89 17.00 4.72 4.34
C SER A 89 15.70 5.52 4.47
N GLN A 90 14.55 4.96 4.11
CA GLN A 90 13.25 5.64 4.24
C GLN A 90 12.82 5.80 5.71
N LEU A 91 13.06 4.80 6.55
CA LEU A 91 12.69 4.84 7.96
C LEU A 91 13.52 5.89 8.72
N SER A 92 14.83 5.97 8.46
CA SER A 92 15.69 7.00 9.08
C SER A 92 15.31 8.43 8.69
N LEU A 93 14.82 8.63 7.46
CA LEU A 93 14.27 9.90 6.99
C LEU A 93 12.94 10.24 7.68
N GLY A 94 12.02 9.27 7.79
CA GLY A 94 10.70 9.49 8.38
C GLY A 94 10.71 9.79 9.88
N THR A 95 11.54 9.10 10.66
CA THR A 95 11.68 9.34 12.11
C THR A 95 12.28 10.72 12.42
N SER A 96 13.12 11.26 11.54
CA SER A 96 13.71 12.60 11.72
C SER A 96 12.68 13.72 11.47
N ALA A 97 11.67 13.46 10.63
CA ALA A 97 10.61 14.42 10.32
C ALA A 97 9.55 14.48 11.44
N SER A 98 9.26 13.37 12.12
CA SER A 98 8.25 13.31 13.20
C SER A 98 8.71 13.93 14.53
N ALA A 99 10.01 14.19 14.71
CA ALA A 99 10.55 14.81 15.93
C ALA A 99 10.41 16.35 15.98
N GLY A 100 9.84 16.96 14.93
CA GLY A 100 9.70 18.41 14.78
C GLY A 100 8.26 18.96 14.79
N GLU A 101 7.25 18.12 15.06
CA GLU A 101 5.83 18.52 15.20
C GLU A 101 5.35 18.54 16.66
#